data_AF-A0A0G0SMJ3-F1
#
_entry.id   AF-A0A0G0SMJ3-F1
#
_cell.length_a   1.000
_cell.length_b   1.000
_cell.length_c   1.000
_cell.angle_alpha   90.00
_cell.angle_beta   90.00
_cell.angle_gamma   90.00
#
_symmetry.space_group_name_H-M   'P 1'
#
loop_
_entity.id
_entity.type
_entity.pdbx_description
1 polymer ?
#
loop_
_entity_poly.entity_id
_entity_poly.type
_entity_poly.pdbx_seq_one_letter_code
_entity_poly.pdbx_strand_id
1 'polypeptide(L)'
;MARNYSRLASVEERRNLRRAITYIVLAISGLVLLFFLGIPVIGRFTAFVSDLGKSNKPITNTDKTPPAPPRFNTFPDFTNQNQISLAGTTESGTTIKLTFNRNVIDTLADKDGTFTFSNLTLNDGYNIFFATSTDAAGNNSQQTQEYKIVFDNKPPDLTIESPGDGSTFFGSKQRQITIQGISESGVQITINDRVVVVDDNGKFQYTLTLNEGENKFTIKATDQAGNSIEKDLMLSFSP
;
A
#
# COMPACT_ATOMS: atom_id res chain seq x y z
N MET A 1 -79.99 84.76 25.75
CA MET A 1 -78.95 83.94 26.40
C MET A 1 -77.80 83.77 25.42
N ALA A 2 -76.74 84.57 25.56
CA ALA A 2 -75.57 84.50 24.69
C ALA A 2 -74.64 83.36 25.16
N ARG A 3 -74.39 82.36 24.30
CA ARG A 3 -73.33 81.36 24.53
C ARG A 3 -72.00 81.99 24.12
N ASN A 4 -71.22 82.44 25.10
CA ASN A 4 -69.85 82.90 24.88
C ASN A 4 -68.96 81.71 24.53
N TYR A 5 -68.76 81.46 23.23
CA TYR A 5 -67.72 80.56 22.77
C TYR A 5 -66.36 81.22 23.00
N SER A 6 -65.65 80.77 24.03
CA SER A 6 -64.29 81.20 24.33
C SER A 6 -63.37 80.85 23.16
N ARG A 7 -62.60 81.83 22.66
CA ARG A 7 -61.61 81.66 21.58
C ARG A 7 -60.59 80.55 21.86
N LEU A 8 -60.42 80.14 23.12
CA LEU A 8 -59.59 79.00 23.53
C LEU A 8 -60.20 77.65 23.12
N ALA A 9 -61.53 77.50 23.22
CA ALA A 9 -62.22 76.24 22.92
C ALA A 9 -62.15 75.88 21.42
N SER A 10 -62.27 76.87 20.53
CA SER A 10 -62.18 76.63 19.08
C SER A 10 -60.75 76.34 18.59
N VAL A 11 -59.74 76.81 19.32
CA VAL A 11 -58.33 76.49 19.06
C VAL A 11 -58.00 75.08 19.54
N GLU A 12 -58.50 74.68 20.73
CA GLU A 12 -58.36 73.32 21.26
C GLU A 12 -59.08 72.28 20.40
N GLU A 13 -60.30 72.59 19.94
CA GLU A 13 -61.06 71.73 19.04
C GLU A 13 -60.32 71.48 17.72
N ARG A 14 -59.76 72.54 17.09
CA ARG A 14 -58.94 72.39 15.88
C ARG A 14 -57.67 71.58 16.13
N ARG A 15 -57.04 71.73 17.30
CA ARG A 15 -55.84 70.97 17.67
C ARG A 15 -56.16 69.49 17.90
N ASN A 16 -57.27 69.20 18.57
CA ASN A 16 -57.75 67.85 18.81
C ASN A 16 -58.21 67.16 17.52
N LEU A 17 -58.85 67.89 16.61
CA LEU A 17 -59.25 67.38 15.30
C LEU A 17 -58.02 67.05 14.43
N ARG A 18 -56.99 67.90 14.42
CA ARG A 18 -55.72 67.58 13.74
C ARG A 18 -55.07 66.34 14.31
N ARG A 19 -55.00 66.21 15.65
CA ARG A 19 -54.47 65.01 16.31
C ARG A 19 -55.27 63.76 15.96
N ALA A 20 -56.60 63.83 15.98
CA ALA A 20 -57.49 62.74 15.61
C ALA A 20 -57.26 62.28 14.16
N ILE A 21 -57.15 63.22 13.21
CA ILE A 21 -56.81 62.91 11.82
C ILE A 21 -55.44 62.22 11.73
N THR A 22 -54.46 62.71 12.50
CA THR A 22 -53.11 62.11 12.52
C THR A 22 -53.15 60.65 13.00
N TYR A 23 -53.91 60.37 14.06
CA TYR A 23 -54.08 59.00 14.57
C TYR A 23 -54.82 58.08 13.59
N ILE A 24 -55.85 58.59 12.91
CA ILE A 24 -56.58 57.84 11.88
C ILE A 24 -55.63 57.48 10.72
N VAL A 25 -54.83 58.44 10.25
CA VAL A 25 -53.86 58.20 9.18
C VAL A 25 -52.79 57.20 9.59
N LEU A 26 -52.27 57.28 10.83
CA LEU A 26 -51.31 56.30 11.36
C LEU A 26 -51.91 54.90 11.48
N ALA A 27 -53.16 54.79 11.92
CA ALA A 27 -53.85 53.50 12.03
C ALA A 27 -54.07 52.85 10.66
N ILE A 28 -54.52 53.65 9.68
CA ILE A 28 -54.70 53.18 8.30
C ILE A 28 -53.35 52.79 7.68
N SER A 29 -52.32 53.61 7.87
CA SER A 29 -50.95 53.30 7.40
C SER A 29 -50.43 52.00 8.00
N GLY A 30 -50.62 51.78 9.30
CA GLY A 30 -50.25 50.54 9.99
C GLY A 30 -50.98 49.31 9.45
N LEU A 31 -52.28 49.43 9.17
CA LEU A 31 -53.08 48.36 8.55
C LEU A 31 -52.63 48.06 7.12
N VAL A 32 -52.33 49.08 6.32
CA VAL A 32 -51.77 48.91 4.97
C VAL A 32 -50.41 48.22 5.05
N LEU A 33 -49.54 48.62 5.99
CA LEU A 33 -48.24 47.97 6.22
C LEU A 33 -48.40 46.50 6.61
N LEU A 34 -49.33 46.19 7.52
CA LEU A 34 -49.66 44.80 7.91
C LEU A 34 -50.20 43.98 6.74
N PHE A 35 -51.04 44.58 5.89
CA PHE A 35 -51.61 43.90 4.74
C PHE A 35 -50.56 43.64 3.66
N PHE A 36 -49.77 44.65 3.29
CA PHE A 36 -48.78 44.57 2.21
C PHE A 36 -47.46 43.91 2.61
N LEU A 37 -47.02 43.99 3.86
CA LEU A 37 -45.81 43.29 4.33
C LEU A 37 -46.12 42.03 5.13
N GLY A 38 -47.15 42.02 5.96
CA GLY A 38 -47.47 40.87 6.83
C GLY A 38 -47.95 39.64 6.05
N ILE A 39 -48.93 39.81 5.16
CA ILE A 39 -49.50 38.67 4.41
C ILE A 39 -48.45 37.98 3.52
N PRO A 40 -47.60 38.69 2.75
CA PRO A 40 -46.57 38.04 1.95
C PRO A 40 -45.50 37.32 2.78
N VAL A 41 -45.14 37.85 3.95
CA VAL A 41 -44.17 37.21 4.85
C VAL A 41 -44.72 35.91 5.42
N ILE A 42 -46.01 35.88 5.81
CA ILE A 42 -46.67 34.65 6.27
C ILE A 42 -46.70 33.61 5.16
N GLY A 43 -47.04 33.99 3.93
CA GLY A 43 -47.05 33.08 2.78
C GLY A 43 -45.67 32.49 2.44
N ARG A 44 -44.60 33.27 2.59
CA ARG A 44 -43.21 32.79 2.41
C ARG A 44 -42.79 31.86 3.54
N PHE A 45 -43.17 32.17 4.77
CA PHE A 45 -42.88 31.33 5.93
C PHE A 45 -43.60 29.98 5.85
N THR A 46 -44.88 29.96 5.45
CA THR A 46 -45.62 28.71 5.25
C THR A 46 -45.03 27.84 4.14
N ALA A 47 -44.56 28.45 3.05
CA ALA A 47 -43.85 27.73 1.99
C ALA A 47 -42.54 27.11 2.50
N PHE A 48 -41.74 27.88 3.26
CA PHE A 48 -40.51 27.38 3.88
C PHE A 48 -40.74 26.22 4.85
N VAL A 49 -41.75 26.32 5.73
CA VAL A 49 -42.12 25.25 6.66
C VAL A 49 -42.66 24.02 5.92
N SER A 50 -43.39 24.22 4.81
CA SER A 50 -43.83 23.12 3.95
C SER A 50 -42.65 22.37 3.33
N ASP A 51 -41.60 23.09 2.94
CA ASP A 51 -40.40 22.48 2.34
C ASP A 51 -39.52 21.75 3.37
N LEU A 52 -39.50 22.20 4.63
CA LEU A 52 -38.89 21.45 5.75
C LEU A 52 -39.53 20.07 5.94
N GLY A 53 -40.86 19.97 5.81
CA GLY A 53 -41.58 18.69 5.95
C GLY A 53 -41.48 17.74 4.76
N LYS A 54 -41.01 18.22 3.59
CA LYS A 54 -40.87 17.41 2.37
C LYS A 54 -39.53 16.68 2.24
N SER A 55 -38.57 16.93 3.13
CA SER A 55 -37.30 16.20 3.13
C SER A 55 -37.45 14.81 3.76
N ASN A 56 -38.09 13.89 3.03
CA ASN A 56 -38.19 12.47 3.40
C ASN A 56 -37.14 11.60 2.71
N LYS A 57 -36.04 12.20 2.22
CA LYS A 57 -34.90 11.40 1.75
C LYS A 57 -34.19 10.83 2.99
N PRO A 58 -34.25 9.51 3.26
CA PRO A 58 -33.35 8.95 4.25
C PRO A 58 -31.93 9.31 3.83
N ILE A 59 -31.13 9.79 4.79
CA ILE A 59 -29.71 9.95 4.59
C ILE A 59 -29.15 8.53 4.51
N THR A 60 -29.15 7.92 3.32
CA THR A 60 -28.36 6.73 3.08
C THR A 60 -26.91 7.20 3.08
N ASN A 61 -26.23 7.07 4.22
CA ASN A 61 -24.78 7.15 4.30
C ASN A 61 -24.22 5.96 3.54
N THR A 62 -24.30 6.01 2.21
CA THR A 62 -23.54 5.12 1.35
C THR A 62 -22.10 5.57 1.48
N ASP A 63 -21.29 4.76 2.16
CA ASP A 63 -19.86 5.01 2.25
C ASP A 63 -19.28 5.08 0.84
N LYS A 64 -18.49 6.13 0.60
CA LYS A 64 -17.81 6.39 -0.68
C LYS A 64 -16.30 6.45 -0.50
N THR A 65 -15.80 6.17 0.69
CA THR A 65 -14.39 6.29 1.02
C THR A 65 -13.72 4.99 0.59
N PRO A 66 -12.77 5.02 -0.37
CA PRO A 66 -12.04 3.82 -0.70
C PRO A 66 -11.16 3.33 0.45
N PRO A 67 -11.00 2.01 0.63
CA PRO A 67 -10.01 1.47 1.54
C PRO A 67 -8.59 1.81 1.05
N ALA A 68 -7.62 1.76 1.96
CA ALA A 68 -6.21 1.85 1.58
C ALA A 68 -5.78 0.61 0.76
N PRO A 69 -4.78 0.72 -0.14
CA PRO A 69 -4.25 -0.44 -0.84
C PRO A 69 -3.72 -1.50 0.13
N PRO A 70 -3.88 -2.80 -0.19
CA PRO A 70 -3.30 -3.88 0.60
C PRO A 70 -1.79 -3.73 0.77
N ARG A 71 -1.29 -4.10 1.95
CA ARG A 71 0.15 -4.10 2.27
C ARG A 71 0.62 -5.53 2.46
N PHE A 72 1.53 -5.98 1.62
CA PHE A 72 2.15 -7.30 1.77
C PHE A 72 3.24 -7.27 2.85
N ASN A 73 3.38 -8.39 3.55
CA ASN A 73 4.54 -8.67 4.40
C ASN A 73 5.78 -8.88 3.52
N THR A 74 6.94 -9.03 4.15
CA THR A 74 8.17 -9.39 3.44
C THR A 74 8.03 -10.75 2.76
N PHE A 75 8.43 -10.83 1.50
CA PHE A 75 8.54 -12.04 0.68
C PHE A 75 9.94 -12.08 0.05
N PRO A 76 10.43 -13.25 -0.38
CA PRO A 76 11.76 -13.36 -0.96
C PRO A 76 11.81 -12.74 -2.37
N ASP A 77 12.92 -12.07 -2.70
CA ASP A 77 13.19 -11.61 -4.07
C ASP A 77 13.51 -12.80 -5.00
N PHE A 78 14.16 -13.84 -4.47
CA PHE A 78 14.56 -15.06 -5.17
C PHE A 78 14.15 -16.29 -4.36
N THR A 79 13.69 -17.35 -5.03
CA THR A 79 13.35 -18.61 -4.36
C THR A 79 13.55 -19.81 -5.28
N ASN A 80 13.92 -20.93 -4.68
CA ASN A 80 13.93 -22.25 -5.33
C ASN A 80 12.69 -23.10 -5.04
N GLN A 81 11.72 -22.54 -4.32
CA GLN A 81 10.44 -23.18 -4.09
C GLN A 81 9.47 -22.79 -5.20
N ASN A 82 8.88 -23.77 -5.89
CA ASN A 82 7.94 -23.52 -6.98
C ASN A 82 6.57 -23.00 -6.51
N GLN A 83 6.35 -22.93 -5.21
CA GLN A 83 5.14 -22.41 -4.58
C GLN A 83 5.48 -21.49 -3.43
N ILE A 84 4.74 -20.39 -3.32
CA ILE A 84 4.88 -19.42 -2.24
C ILE A 84 3.52 -19.10 -1.61
N SER A 85 3.57 -18.49 -0.43
CA SER A 85 2.41 -17.83 0.17
C SER A 85 2.70 -16.34 0.33
N LEU A 86 1.73 -15.51 -0.05
CA LEU A 86 1.79 -14.05 0.11
C LEU A 86 0.79 -13.65 1.19
N ALA A 87 1.30 -13.10 2.29
CA ALA A 87 0.49 -12.61 3.40
C ALA A 87 0.59 -11.09 3.52
N GLY A 88 -0.39 -10.47 4.15
CA GLY A 88 -0.40 -9.02 4.35
C GLY A 88 -1.56 -8.53 5.19
N THR A 89 -1.70 -7.22 5.21
CA THR A 89 -2.75 -6.50 5.94
C THR A 89 -3.47 -5.50 5.04
N THR A 90 -4.77 -5.36 5.23
CA THR A 90 -5.65 -4.36 4.60
C THR A 90 -6.71 -3.95 5.63
N GLU A 91 -7.70 -3.17 5.23
CA GLU A 91 -8.87 -2.94 6.06
C GLU A 91 -9.66 -4.23 6.32
N SER A 92 -10.10 -4.43 7.56
CA SER A 92 -10.82 -5.62 8.03
C SER A 92 -12.08 -5.89 7.19
N GLY A 93 -12.28 -7.16 6.81
CA GLY A 93 -13.45 -7.58 6.05
C GLY A 93 -13.51 -7.09 4.60
N THR A 94 -12.43 -6.47 4.09
CA THR A 94 -12.33 -6.15 2.66
C THR A 94 -11.93 -7.38 1.84
N THR A 95 -12.38 -7.44 0.58
CA THR A 95 -11.95 -8.47 -0.37
C THR A 95 -10.71 -7.98 -1.10
N ILE A 96 -9.62 -8.73 -1.05
CA ILE A 96 -8.39 -8.46 -1.78
C ILE A 96 -8.45 -9.18 -3.12
N LYS A 97 -8.18 -8.44 -4.20
CA LYS A 97 -7.98 -8.98 -5.53
C LYS A 97 -6.50 -8.94 -5.89
N LEU A 98 -5.87 -10.11 -5.96
CA LEU A 98 -4.49 -10.30 -6.40
C LEU A 98 -4.47 -10.63 -7.88
N THR A 99 -3.74 -9.84 -8.67
CA THR A 99 -3.33 -10.26 -10.01
C THR A 99 -1.92 -10.84 -9.93
N PHE A 100 -1.77 -12.13 -10.20
CA PHE A 100 -0.53 -12.88 -10.12
C PHE A 100 -0.26 -13.56 -11.47
N ASN A 101 0.81 -13.18 -12.17
CA ASN A 101 1.13 -13.69 -13.51
C ASN A 101 -0.07 -13.64 -14.49
N ARG A 102 -0.84 -12.52 -14.45
CA ARG A 102 -2.08 -12.29 -15.22
C ARG A 102 -3.31 -13.10 -14.77
N ASN A 103 -3.15 -14.03 -13.84
CA ASN A 103 -4.28 -14.72 -13.21
C ASN A 103 -4.81 -13.89 -12.06
N VAL A 104 -6.13 -13.84 -11.90
CA VAL A 104 -6.79 -13.09 -10.83
C VAL A 104 -7.28 -14.07 -9.76
N ILE A 105 -6.92 -13.80 -8.52
CA ILE A 105 -7.26 -14.60 -7.34
C ILE A 105 -7.77 -13.64 -6.27
N ASP A 106 -8.89 -13.96 -5.64
CA ASP A 106 -9.48 -13.12 -4.60
C ASP A 106 -9.41 -13.84 -3.24
N THR A 107 -9.23 -13.09 -2.16
CA THR A 107 -9.31 -13.59 -0.77
C THR A 107 -9.95 -12.54 0.13
N LEU A 108 -10.48 -12.95 1.29
CA LEU A 108 -11.10 -12.06 2.26
C LEU A 108 -10.13 -11.75 3.40
N ALA A 109 -10.03 -10.48 3.79
CA ALA A 109 -9.34 -10.09 5.01
C ALA A 109 -10.15 -10.53 6.24
N ASP A 110 -9.47 -11.06 7.25
CA ASP A 110 -10.10 -11.38 8.52
C ASP A 110 -10.50 -10.13 9.32
N LYS A 111 -11.04 -10.36 10.54
CA LYS A 111 -11.49 -9.31 11.45
C LYS A 111 -10.39 -8.35 11.92
N ASP A 112 -9.12 -8.76 11.78
CA ASP A 112 -7.95 -7.96 12.15
C ASP A 112 -7.32 -7.33 10.89
N GLY A 113 -7.91 -7.54 9.70
CA GLY A 113 -7.40 -7.04 8.43
C GLY A 113 -6.31 -7.91 7.81
N THR A 114 -6.04 -9.10 8.35
CA THR A 114 -5.00 -9.99 7.84
C THR A 114 -5.52 -10.83 6.68
N PHE A 115 -4.70 -11.05 5.67
CA PHE A 115 -5.02 -11.93 4.54
C PHE A 115 -3.83 -12.79 4.14
N THR A 116 -4.11 -13.93 3.50
CA THR A 116 -3.10 -14.82 2.92
C THR A 116 -3.60 -15.40 1.59
N PHE A 117 -2.72 -15.40 0.60
CA PHE A 117 -2.82 -16.21 -0.63
C PHE A 117 -1.82 -17.36 -0.53
N SER A 118 -2.30 -18.60 -0.50
CA SER A 118 -1.45 -19.79 -0.34
C SER A 118 -1.28 -20.54 -1.65
N ASN A 119 -0.19 -21.30 -1.76
CA ASN A 119 0.08 -22.22 -2.88
C ASN A 119 0.10 -21.53 -4.25
N LEU A 120 0.64 -20.32 -4.31
CA LEU A 120 0.82 -19.60 -5.58
C LEU A 120 1.96 -20.24 -6.35
N THR A 121 1.64 -20.92 -7.44
CA THR A 121 2.63 -21.57 -8.32
C THR A 121 3.41 -20.52 -9.12
N LEU A 122 4.74 -20.58 -9.05
CA LEU A 122 5.65 -19.73 -9.79
C LEU A 122 5.98 -20.34 -11.16
N ASN A 123 6.14 -19.47 -12.15
CA ASN A 123 6.75 -19.79 -13.43
C ASN A 123 8.27 -19.58 -13.34
N ASP A 124 9.05 -20.33 -14.11
CA ASP A 124 10.51 -20.13 -14.19
C ASP A 124 10.86 -18.66 -14.49
N GLY A 125 11.82 -18.12 -13.74
CA GLY A 125 12.23 -16.73 -13.83
C GLY A 125 11.23 -15.77 -13.16
N TYR A 126 10.81 -14.74 -13.88
CA TYR A 126 10.10 -13.62 -13.29
C TYR A 126 8.61 -13.87 -13.08
N ASN A 127 8.17 -13.67 -11.84
CA ASN A 127 6.79 -13.72 -11.41
C ASN A 127 6.37 -12.35 -10.91
N ILE A 128 5.29 -11.81 -11.46
CA ILE A 128 4.86 -10.43 -11.24
C ILE A 128 3.48 -10.41 -10.61
N PHE A 129 3.30 -9.55 -9.61
CA PHE A 129 2.00 -9.40 -8.97
C PHE A 129 1.72 -7.99 -8.43
N PHE A 130 0.43 -7.68 -8.31
CA PHE A 130 -0.09 -6.48 -7.65
C PHE A 130 -1.51 -6.76 -7.13
N ALA A 131 -2.00 -5.91 -6.23
CA ALA A 131 -3.32 -6.10 -5.64
C ALA A 131 -4.15 -4.82 -5.52
N THR A 132 -5.46 -5.01 -5.33
CA THR A 132 -6.45 -4.00 -4.92
C THR A 132 -7.31 -4.59 -3.81
N SER A 133 -8.00 -3.75 -3.04
CA SER A 133 -9.04 -4.20 -2.10
C SER A 133 -10.37 -3.52 -2.41
N THR A 134 -11.46 -4.21 -2.11
CA THR A 134 -12.83 -3.71 -2.20
C THR A 134 -13.51 -3.82 -0.85
N ASP A 135 -14.07 -2.72 -0.34
CA ASP A 135 -14.82 -2.72 0.92
C ASP A 135 -16.23 -3.30 0.78
N ALA A 136 -16.96 -3.41 1.90
CA ALA A 136 -18.33 -3.91 1.93
C ALA A 136 -19.34 -2.99 1.22
N ALA A 137 -19.01 -1.70 1.05
CA ALA A 137 -19.81 -0.72 0.32
C ALA A 137 -19.52 -0.72 -1.20
N GLY A 138 -18.52 -1.48 -1.65
CA GLY A 138 -18.11 -1.61 -3.04
C GLY A 138 -17.06 -0.58 -3.49
N ASN A 139 -16.46 0.20 -2.59
CA ASN A 139 -15.38 1.11 -2.93
C ASN A 139 -14.07 0.35 -3.14
N ASN A 140 -13.30 0.71 -4.18
CA ASN A 140 -12.05 0.04 -4.53
C ASN A 140 -10.84 0.90 -4.17
N SER A 141 -9.83 0.29 -3.56
CA SER A 141 -8.55 0.94 -3.30
C SER A 141 -7.82 1.33 -4.58
N GLN A 142 -6.79 2.17 -4.44
CA GLN A 142 -5.75 2.24 -5.47
C GLN A 142 -5.03 0.89 -5.59
N GLN A 143 -4.40 0.65 -6.74
CA GLN A 143 -3.54 -0.50 -6.94
C GLN A 143 -2.25 -0.37 -6.11
N THR A 144 -1.74 -1.49 -5.60
CA THR A 144 -0.37 -1.51 -5.07
C THR A 144 0.66 -1.22 -6.18
N GLN A 145 1.89 -0.94 -5.77
CA GLN A 145 3.01 -1.09 -6.69
C GLN A 145 3.08 -2.52 -7.23
N GLU A 146 3.76 -2.67 -8.36
CA GLU A 146 4.07 -3.97 -8.94
C GLU A 146 5.24 -4.60 -8.19
N TYR A 147 5.07 -5.86 -7.79
CA TYR A 147 6.06 -6.66 -7.09
C TYR A 147 6.56 -7.79 -7.98
N LYS A 148 7.75 -8.28 -7.67
CA LYS A 148 8.47 -9.26 -8.47
C LYS A 148 9.15 -10.30 -7.59
N ILE A 149 9.06 -11.57 -7.99
CA ILE A 149 9.77 -12.70 -7.38
C ILE A 149 10.42 -13.49 -8.51
N VAL A 150 11.69 -13.87 -8.33
CA VAL A 150 12.42 -14.72 -9.27
C VAL A 150 12.38 -16.16 -8.76
N PHE A 151 11.78 -17.06 -9.55
CA PHE A 151 11.87 -18.50 -9.30
C PHE A 151 13.04 -19.08 -10.08
N ASP A 152 13.96 -19.70 -9.35
CA ASP A 152 15.08 -20.44 -9.92
C ASP A 152 15.35 -21.68 -9.09
N ASN A 153 15.27 -22.85 -9.71
CA ASN A 153 15.51 -24.15 -9.08
C ASN A 153 16.75 -24.86 -9.63
N LYS A 154 17.61 -24.15 -10.36
CA LYS A 154 18.81 -24.71 -10.97
C LYS A 154 20.03 -24.35 -10.13
N PRO A 155 20.91 -25.32 -9.82
CA PRO A 155 22.20 -24.99 -9.23
C PRO A 155 23.02 -24.10 -10.17
N PRO A 156 23.85 -23.20 -9.61
CA PRO A 156 24.74 -22.38 -10.43
C PRO A 156 25.82 -23.23 -11.10
N ASP A 157 26.35 -22.75 -12.22
CA ASP A 157 27.57 -23.32 -12.80
C ASP A 157 28.78 -23.12 -11.89
N LEU A 158 29.66 -24.12 -11.79
CA LEU A 158 30.91 -24.04 -11.02
C LEU A 158 32.05 -24.77 -11.74
N THR A 159 33.15 -24.09 -12.01
CA THR A 159 34.36 -24.65 -12.64
C THR A 159 35.60 -24.31 -11.83
N ILE A 160 36.42 -25.32 -11.54
CA ILE A 160 37.74 -25.16 -10.91
C ILE A 160 38.75 -25.10 -12.06
N GLU A 161 39.42 -23.96 -12.23
CA GLU A 161 40.37 -23.73 -13.32
C GLU A 161 41.78 -24.23 -12.97
N SER A 162 42.19 -24.04 -11.71
CA SER A 162 43.51 -24.46 -11.24
C SER A 162 43.55 -24.50 -9.71
N PRO A 163 44.29 -25.44 -9.09
CA PRO A 163 44.86 -26.62 -9.70
C PRO A 163 43.78 -27.64 -10.10
N GLY A 164 44.12 -28.53 -11.03
CA GLY A 164 43.24 -29.63 -11.42
C GLY A 164 43.16 -30.71 -10.34
N ASP A 165 42.07 -31.47 -10.34
CA ASP A 165 41.87 -32.58 -9.40
C ASP A 165 42.96 -33.65 -9.56
N GLY A 166 43.45 -34.17 -8.43
CA GLY A 166 44.57 -35.12 -8.36
C GLY A 166 45.96 -34.51 -8.55
N SER A 167 46.10 -33.18 -8.62
CA SER A 167 47.42 -32.54 -8.76
C SER A 167 48.34 -32.81 -7.58
N THR A 168 49.63 -33.00 -7.85
CA THR A 168 50.66 -33.22 -6.84
C THR A 168 51.67 -32.08 -6.81
N PHE A 169 52.06 -31.65 -5.62
CA PHE A 169 53.01 -30.56 -5.36
C PHE A 169 54.23 -31.08 -4.59
N PHE A 170 55.41 -30.58 -4.94
CA PHE A 170 56.68 -31.06 -4.39
C PHE A 170 57.55 -29.90 -3.89
N GLY A 171 58.22 -30.10 -2.77
CA GLY A 171 59.16 -29.13 -2.23
C GLY A 171 58.47 -28.00 -1.46
N SER A 172 59.11 -27.56 -0.37
CA SER A 172 58.64 -26.45 0.49
C SER A 172 58.09 -25.20 -0.22
N LYS A 173 58.59 -24.85 -1.41
CA LYS A 173 58.13 -23.68 -2.20
C LYS A 173 56.72 -23.85 -2.78
N GLN A 174 56.23 -25.08 -2.95
CA GLN A 174 54.92 -25.40 -3.49
C GLN A 174 53.89 -25.76 -2.41
N ARG A 175 54.24 -25.57 -1.14
CA ARG A 175 53.33 -25.83 -0.01
C ARG A 175 52.18 -24.84 0.05
N GLN A 176 52.38 -23.62 -0.44
CA GLN A 176 51.33 -22.61 -0.56
C GLN A 176 50.81 -22.60 -2.00
N ILE A 177 49.51 -22.80 -2.17
CA ILE A 177 48.84 -22.84 -3.48
C ILE A 177 47.65 -21.90 -3.51
N THR A 178 47.20 -21.54 -4.71
CA THR A 178 45.98 -20.76 -4.93
C THR A 178 45.02 -21.57 -5.77
N ILE A 179 43.85 -21.88 -5.21
CA ILE A 179 42.71 -22.42 -5.96
C ILE A 179 42.07 -21.25 -6.70
N GLN A 180 41.86 -21.40 -8.00
CA GLN A 180 41.21 -20.47 -8.91
C GLN A 180 40.04 -21.18 -9.57
N GLY A 181 38.92 -20.47 -9.68
CA GLY A 181 37.75 -20.98 -10.37
C GLY A 181 36.81 -19.87 -10.79
N ILE A 182 35.76 -20.28 -11.48
CA ILE A 182 34.70 -19.42 -11.98
C ILE A 182 33.34 -20.07 -11.70
N SER A 183 32.37 -19.23 -11.37
CA SER A 183 30.97 -19.60 -11.19
C SER A 183 30.09 -18.51 -11.80
N GLU A 184 28.78 -18.60 -11.62
CA GLU A 184 27.86 -17.55 -12.04
C GLU A 184 28.08 -16.26 -11.22
N SER A 185 27.67 -15.11 -11.77
CA SER A 185 27.75 -13.84 -11.05
C SER A 185 26.73 -13.81 -9.90
N GLY A 186 27.11 -13.18 -8.77
CA GLY A 186 26.23 -13.04 -7.61
C GLY A 186 26.07 -14.28 -6.73
N VAL A 187 26.84 -15.34 -6.99
CA VAL A 187 26.90 -16.54 -6.15
C VAL A 187 27.81 -16.34 -4.94
N GLN A 188 27.51 -17.07 -3.87
CA GLN A 188 28.41 -17.26 -2.74
C GLN A 188 29.26 -18.51 -2.95
N ILE A 189 30.59 -18.38 -2.89
CA ILE A 189 31.52 -19.51 -2.89
C ILE A 189 32.04 -19.77 -1.48
N THR A 190 32.12 -21.03 -1.08
CA THR A 190 32.86 -21.47 0.10
C THR A 190 33.85 -22.58 -0.24
N ILE A 191 34.98 -22.62 0.48
CA ILE A 191 35.97 -23.70 0.41
C ILE A 191 36.19 -24.22 1.83
N ASN A 192 35.83 -25.48 2.09
CA ASN A 192 35.80 -26.06 3.45
C ASN A 192 35.07 -25.14 4.44
N ASP A 193 33.85 -24.75 4.09
CA ASP A 193 32.95 -23.86 4.84
C ASP A 193 33.43 -22.41 5.05
N ARG A 194 34.56 -22.03 4.45
CA ARG A 194 35.07 -20.64 4.49
C ARG A 194 34.61 -19.87 3.27
N VAL A 195 33.95 -18.74 3.47
CA VAL A 195 33.52 -17.85 2.39
C VAL A 195 34.73 -17.29 1.64
N VAL A 196 34.68 -17.36 0.31
CA VAL A 196 35.68 -16.82 -0.60
C VAL A 196 35.08 -15.62 -1.32
N VAL A 197 35.90 -14.58 -1.53
CA VAL A 197 35.48 -13.40 -2.30
C VAL A 197 35.37 -13.80 -3.77
N VAL A 198 34.22 -13.47 -4.36
CA VAL A 198 33.90 -13.66 -5.77
C VAL A 198 33.83 -12.27 -6.40
N ASP A 199 34.44 -12.09 -7.56
CA ASP A 199 34.32 -10.83 -8.30
C ASP A 199 32.98 -10.75 -9.07
N ASP A 200 32.70 -9.59 -9.67
CA ASP A 200 31.45 -9.36 -10.42
C ASP A 200 31.27 -10.29 -11.63
N ASN A 201 32.36 -10.92 -12.10
CA ASN A 201 32.36 -11.88 -13.21
C ASN A 201 32.28 -13.34 -12.72
N GLY A 202 32.07 -13.57 -11.42
CA GLY A 202 31.98 -14.92 -10.85
C GLY A 202 33.33 -15.60 -10.63
N LYS A 203 34.46 -14.91 -10.80
CA LYS A 203 35.79 -15.49 -10.55
C LYS A 203 36.14 -15.43 -9.08
N PHE A 204 36.77 -16.48 -8.59
CA PHE A 204 37.25 -16.56 -7.22
C PHE A 204 38.67 -17.10 -7.18
N GLN A 205 39.40 -16.68 -6.14
CA GLN A 205 40.72 -17.19 -5.83
C GLN A 205 40.88 -17.36 -4.32
N TYR A 206 41.52 -18.45 -3.91
CA TYR A 206 41.73 -18.77 -2.50
C TYR A 206 43.10 -19.39 -2.28
N THR A 207 43.95 -18.67 -1.54
CA THR A 207 45.31 -19.12 -1.20
C THR A 207 45.30 -19.89 0.12
N LEU A 208 45.93 -21.06 0.13
CA LEU A 208 46.00 -21.95 1.29
C LEU A 208 47.36 -22.65 1.39
N THR A 209 47.61 -23.27 2.53
CA THR A 209 48.81 -24.09 2.78
C THR A 209 48.42 -25.55 2.86
N LEU A 210 49.10 -26.39 2.08
CA LEU A 210 48.91 -27.84 2.07
C LEU A 210 49.56 -28.50 3.30
N ASN A 211 48.89 -29.52 3.80
CA ASN A 211 49.45 -30.50 4.73
C ASN A 211 50.22 -31.58 3.96
N GLU A 212 51.17 -32.23 4.60
CA GLU A 212 51.85 -33.40 4.02
C GLU A 212 50.83 -34.51 3.72
N GLY A 213 50.98 -35.14 2.54
CA GLY A 213 50.05 -36.16 2.06
C GLY A 213 48.84 -35.59 1.32
N GLU A 214 47.70 -36.27 1.44
CA GLU A 214 46.46 -35.93 0.74
C GLU A 214 45.72 -34.77 1.44
N ASN A 215 45.24 -33.82 0.63
CA ASN A 215 44.45 -32.67 1.05
C ASN A 215 43.15 -32.67 0.26
N LYS A 216 42.02 -32.77 0.96
CA LYS A 216 40.69 -32.67 0.37
C LYS A 216 40.11 -31.27 0.59
N PHE A 217 39.63 -30.64 -0.48
CA PHE A 217 38.88 -29.40 -0.44
C PHE A 217 37.49 -29.62 -1.00
N THR A 218 36.46 -29.13 -0.30
CA THR A 218 35.08 -29.10 -0.80
C THR A 218 34.74 -27.66 -1.15
N ILE A 219 34.50 -27.42 -2.44
CA ILE A 219 34.16 -26.13 -3.01
C ILE A 219 32.65 -26.13 -3.26
N LYS A 220 31.93 -25.23 -2.61
CA LYS A 220 30.48 -25.09 -2.75
C LYS A 220 30.12 -23.73 -3.34
N ALA A 221 29.29 -23.73 -4.37
CA ALA A 221 28.64 -22.54 -4.89
C ALA A 221 27.16 -22.53 -4.47
N THR A 222 26.64 -21.36 -4.08
CA THR A 222 25.23 -21.17 -3.73
C THR A 222 24.72 -19.87 -4.35
N ASP A 223 23.61 -19.93 -5.10
CA ASP A 223 23.02 -18.77 -5.75
C ASP A 223 22.10 -17.95 -4.81
N GLN A 224 21.45 -16.92 -5.35
CA GLN A 224 20.52 -16.05 -4.60
C GLN A 224 19.19 -16.74 -4.23
N ALA A 225 18.77 -17.75 -5.01
CA ALA A 225 17.57 -18.54 -4.77
C ALA A 225 17.79 -19.67 -3.75
N GLY A 226 19.04 -19.92 -3.37
CA GLY A 226 19.46 -20.95 -2.44
C GLY A 226 19.79 -22.30 -3.09
N ASN A 227 19.90 -22.38 -4.42
CA ASN A 227 20.39 -23.59 -5.07
C ASN A 227 21.90 -23.69 -4.91
N SER A 228 22.41 -24.92 -4.80
CA SER A 228 23.84 -25.13 -4.57
C SER A 228 24.40 -26.32 -5.33
N ILE A 229 25.68 -26.22 -5.69
CA ILE A 229 26.49 -27.31 -6.22
C ILE A 229 27.78 -27.43 -5.40
N GLU A 230 28.26 -28.66 -5.22
CA GLU A 230 29.52 -28.96 -4.53
C GLU A 230 30.47 -29.74 -5.45
N LYS A 231 31.76 -29.39 -5.39
CA LYS A 231 32.84 -30.11 -6.07
C LYS A 231 33.97 -30.37 -5.08
N ASP A 232 34.44 -31.60 -5.07
CA ASP A 232 35.64 -31.97 -4.33
C ASP A 232 36.89 -31.76 -5.20
N LEU A 233 37.97 -31.33 -4.56
CA LEU A 233 39.30 -31.20 -5.14
C LEU A 233 40.31 -31.90 -4.22
N MET A 234 40.96 -32.94 -4.74
CA MET A 234 42.01 -33.67 -4.05
C MET A 234 43.38 -33.23 -4.55
N LEU A 235 44.23 -32.78 -3.64
CA LEU A 235 45.61 -32.39 -3.93
C LEU A 235 46.57 -33.18 -3.03
N SER A 236 47.74 -33.55 -3.56
CA SER A 236 48.79 -34.20 -2.77
C SER A 236 50.00 -33.30 -2.62
N PHE A 237 50.63 -33.31 -1.44
CA PHE A 237 51.86 -32.56 -1.18
C PHE A 237 52.95 -33.43 -0.55
N SER A 238 54.16 -33.34 -1.10
CA SER A 238 55.37 -33.96 -0.56
C SER A 238 56.46 -32.91 -0.36
N PRO A 239 57.04 -32.76 0.86
CA PRO A 239 57.91 -31.65 1.24
C PRO A 239 59.28 -31.59 0.54
#